data_AF-A0A1I7Y1U7-F1
#
_entry.id   AF-A0A1I7Y1U7-F1
#
_cell.length_a   1.000
_cell.length_b   1.000
_cell.length_c   1.000
_cell.angle_alpha   90.00
_cell.angle_beta   90.00
_cell.angle_gamma   90.00
#
_symmetry.space_group_name_H-M   'P 1'
#
loop_
_entity.id
_entity.type
_entity.pdbx_description
1 polymer ?
#
loop_
_entity_poly.entity_id
_entity_poly.type
_entity_poly.pdbx_seq_one_letter_code
_entity_poly.pdbx_strand_id
1 'polypeptide(L)'
;MSTHEEELSRLSASTAVSIGELDLQQQAVEEEPPASPKPRVFRFALHTDDDGVVKGQFDSRFPGGCSFPLRKDVNLLVYPVVNEDKHSIIVKGEARIPMEWSYVIQMRIRTGHANSRLMSVVDADVFELGNREDPIVIDINDPMVEKLRFDVRFIRQMNDPLPVYDFGNVELCFKDGLPNLCVHKELLALHSDYMAEKLKNVEDGSIVEMGNSPRHCFLEVLHQIYRIQRPIWADFRALCQGSLAYQVHTITEVLVQHLVNYERFTLEQKLIEAARLQLIDAIGELAFRAEQNGNWSYLVGKGFDAAEELGEPIYHMVVCPAIVKAKYSRIGETYKKSAIPDFNLRNPSPAEHRLASPIVIGGKSLWVNRGILALCGTERFGRGNNGELYPLVTGALQEALNLAKVTLYEALEALFLYLYPGQKTIQIEFVRPLIIFLHTHQMTRFKEELELMLADEPPFTPQMLLDHLMYAENYGLENLRRMCLLRVEGSCQAIAAQMVNLPEFQEVLSARTRQMVLDRHCSGWALSWTKLWSKVPTKRLVRGVTNEVGGPKPCELENALHTFRCGGSDVAFGGRSAILGTGQ
;
A
#
# COMPACT_ATOMS: atom_id res chain seq x y z
N MET A 1 -7.75 -52.68 -46.76
CA MET A 1 -8.17 -51.42 -46.11
C MET A 1 -7.11 -50.32 -46.20
N SER A 2 -6.11 -50.52 -47.06
CA SER A 2 -5.73 -49.51 -48.06
C SER A 2 -6.93 -49.21 -48.97
N THR A 3 -7.37 -47.95 -49.00
CA THR A 3 -8.04 -47.22 -50.10
C THR A 3 -8.67 -45.97 -49.48
N HIS A 4 -7.90 -44.90 -49.32
CA HIS A 4 -8.43 -43.53 -49.39
C HIS A 4 -7.37 -42.41 -49.42
N GLU A 5 -6.07 -42.71 -49.37
CA GLU A 5 -5.01 -41.67 -49.36
C GLU A 5 -4.22 -41.54 -50.68
N GLU A 6 -4.69 -42.11 -51.80
CA GLU A 6 -3.94 -42.13 -53.08
C GLU A 6 -4.55 -41.34 -54.25
N GLU A 7 -5.68 -40.64 -54.09
CA GLU A 7 -6.38 -40.01 -55.24
C GLU A 7 -6.32 -38.49 -55.35
N LEU A 8 -5.58 -37.75 -54.52
CA LEU A 8 -5.58 -36.27 -54.59
C LEU A 8 -4.21 -35.62 -54.83
N SER A 9 -3.20 -36.37 -55.30
CA SER A 9 -1.85 -35.82 -55.55
C SER A 9 -1.26 -36.05 -56.93
N ARG A 10 -2.01 -36.52 -57.95
CA ARG A 10 -1.42 -36.77 -59.28
C ARG A 10 -2.36 -36.50 -60.45
N LEU A 11 -2.60 -35.23 -60.76
CA LEU A 11 -2.77 -34.81 -62.16
C LEU A 11 -1.93 -33.56 -62.40
N SER A 12 -0.75 -33.81 -62.93
CA SER A 12 0.22 -32.84 -63.42
C SER A 12 -0.21 -32.27 -64.77
N ALA A 13 -0.04 -30.96 -64.90
CA ALA A 13 0.64 -30.27 -65.99
C ALA A 13 0.17 -30.43 -67.46
N SER A 14 -0.04 -29.23 -68.04
CA SER A 14 0.28 -28.82 -69.41
C SER A 14 -0.65 -29.23 -70.55
N THR A 15 -1.45 -28.28 -71.03
CA THR A 15 -1.45 -27.92 -72.46
C THR A 15 -1.82 -26.44 -72.58
N ALA A 16 -0.91 -25.66 -73.16
CA ALA A 16 -1.12 -24.27 -73.55
C ALA A 16 -1.81 -24.22 -74.92
N VAL A 17 -2.84 -23.38 -75.08
CA VAL A 17 -3.23 -22.77 -76.37
C VAL A 17 -3.65 -21.33 -76.08
N SER A 18 -3.28 -20.45 -77.01
CA SER A 18 -3.14 -19.01 -76.87
C SER A 18 -4.25 -18.21 -77.56
N ILE A 19 -4.36 -16.93 -77.16
CA ILE A 19 -4.92 -15.74 -77.82
C ILE A 19 -6.44 -15.55 -77.90
N GLY A 20 -6.85 -14.38 -77.39
CA GLY A 20 -8.08 -13.68 -77.74
C GLY A 20 -8.27 -12.38 -76.97
N GLU A 21 -7.34 -11.42 -77.07
CA GLU A 21 -7.65 -10.01 -76.78
C GLU A 21 -8.66 -9.53 -77.82
N LEU A 22 -9.86 -9.14 -77.37
CA LEU A 22 -10.59 -7.93 -77.78
C LEU A 22 -12.02 -7.95 -77.21
N ASP A 23 -12.34 -6.84 -76.57
CA ASP A 23 -13.68 -6.28 -76.42
C ASP A 23 -14.74 -7.14 -75.74
N LEU A 24 -14.89 -6.92 -74.43
CA LEU A 24 -16.21 -6.66 -73.82
C LEU A 24 -15.97 -5.94 -72.48
N GLN A 25 -15.63 -4.66 -72.57
CA GLN A 25 -15.94 -3.70 -71.52
C GLN A 25 -17.46 -3.67 -71.35
N GLN A 26 -17.98 -4.18 -70.23
CA GLN A 26 -19.03 -3.55 -69.42
C GLN A 26 -19.47 -4.51 -68.29
N GLN A 27 -19.49 -3.97 -67.06
CA GLN A 27 -20.09 -4.51 -65.84
C GLN A 27 -19.33 -5.64 -65.11
N ALA A 28 -18.30 -5.26 -64.37
CA ALA A 28 -17.97 -5.89 -63.10
C ALA A 28 -17.75 -4.79 -62.06
N VAL A 29 -18.68 -4.66 -61.14
CA VAL A 29 -18.54 -3.84 -59.93
C VAL A 29 -17.50 -4.56 -59.08
N GLU A 30 -16.34 -3.94 -58.87
CA GLU A 30 -15.39 -4.35 -57.83
C GLU A 30 -16.05 -4.16 -56.46
N GLU A 31 -16.55 -5.24 -55.87
CA GLU A 31 -16.74 -5.30 -54.41
C GLU A 31 -15.35 -5.45 -53.78
N GLU A 32 -14.81 -4.34 -53.28
CA GLU A 32 -13.65 -4.38 -52.38
C GLU A 32 -13.95 -5.29 -51.19
N PRO A 33 -13.00 -6.15 -50.76
CA PRO A 33 -13.17 -6.92 -49.54
C PRO A 33 -13.36 -5.96 -48.35
N PRO A 34 -14.26 -6.24 -47.39
CA PRO A 34 -14.52 -5.33 -46.28
C PRO A 34 -13.22 -5.08 -45.53
N ALA A 35 -12.77 -3.83 -45.56
CA ALA A 35 -11.58 -3.39 -44.84
C ALA A 35 -11.71 -3.80 -43.38
N SER A 36 -10.72 -4.55 -42.87
CA SER A 36 -10.56 -4.78 -41.43
C SER A 36 -10.71 -3.43 -40.70
N PRO A 37 -11.57 -3.32 -39.67
CA PRO A 37 -11.83 -2.04 -39.03
C PRO A 37 -10.52 -1.43 -38.52
N LYS A 38 -10.21 -0.21 -38.95
CA LYS A 38 -9.03 0.52 -38.48
C LYS A 38 -9.10 0.60 -36.95
N PRO A 39 -8.00 0.33 -36.22
CA PRO A 39 -8.01 0.42 -34.77
C PRO A 39 -8.38 1.85 -34.36
N ARG A 40 -9.38 1.95 -33.49
CA ARG A 40 -9.89 3.24 -33.00
C ARG A 40 -8.79 3.97 -32.24
N VAL A 41 -8.52 5.22 -32.65
CA VAL A 41 -7.44 6.03 -32.07
C VAL A 41 -8.00 6.90 -30.96
N PHE A 42 -7.53 6.69 -29.73
CA PHE A 42 -7.89 7.50 -28.57
C PHE A 42 -6.82 8.56 -28.30
N ARG A 43 -7.23 9.73 -27.81
CA ARG A 43 -6.35 10.79 -27.32
C ARG A 43 -6.53 10.97 -25.83
N PHE A 44 -5.44 10.92 -25.09
CA PHE A 44 -5.44 11.04 -23.63
C PHE A 44 -4.85 12.37 -23.17
N ALA A 45 -5.42 12.94 -22.12
CA ALA A 45 -4.87 14.09 -21.42
C ALA A 45 -4.99 13.89 -19.90
N LEU A 46 -4.01 14.37 -19.15
CA LEU A 46 -4.01 14.37 -17.69
C LEU A 46 -3.80 15.79 -17.19
N HIS A 47 -4.61 16.18 -16.20
CA HIS A 47 -4.44 17.41 -15.46
C HIS A 47 -4.44 17.10 -13.97
N THR A 48 -3.45 17.57 -13.23
CA THR A 48 -3.40 17.45 -11.77
C THR A 48 -3.38 18.82 -11.10
N ASP A 49 -3.76 18.91 -9.83
CA ASP A 49 -3.62 20.13 -9.03
C ASP A 49 -2.17 20.49 -8.71
N ASP A 50 -1.31 19.48 -8.56
CA ASP A 50 0.10 19.70 -8.25
C ASP A 50 0.95 20.08 -9.47
N ASP A 51 0.67 19.49 -10.65
CA ASP A 51 1.47 19.62 -11.88
C ASP A 51 0.79 20.41 -13.00
N GLY A 52 -0.50 20.73 -12.87
CA GLY A 52 -1.28 21.30 -13.96
C GLY A 52 -1.42 20.31 -15.11
N VAL A 53 -1.18 20.74 -16.35
CA VAL A 53 -1.25 19.85 -17.52
C VAL A 53 -0.01 18.97 -17.60
N VAL A 54 -0.20 17.66 -17.45
CA VAL A 54 0.90 16.68 -17.52
C VAL A 54 1.07 16.20 -18.96
N LYS A 55 2.29 16.37 -19.50
CA LYS A 55 2.62 15.91 -20.85
C LYS A 55 2.79 14.39 -20.87
N GLY A 56 1.91 13.69 -21.59
CA GLY A 56 2.02 12.26 -21.82
C GLY A 56 3.16 11.89 -22.77
N GLN A 57 3.74 10.72 -22.54
CA GLN A 57 4.73 10.07 -23.40
C GLN A 57 4.15 8.78 -23.93
N PHE A 58 4.27 8.50 -25.23
CA PHE A 58 3.83 7.23 -25.78
C PHE A 58 4.65 6.09 -25.18
N ASP A 59 3.96 5.04 -24.75
CA ASP A 59 4.62 3.85 -24.19
C ASP A 59 4.55 2.71 -25.20
N SER A 60 5.71 2.26 -25.68
CA SER A 60 5.78 1.18 -26.68
C SER A 60 5.26 -0.15 -26.16
N ARG A 61 5.19 -0.33 -24.83
CA ARG A 61 4.62 -1.54 -24.20
C ARG A 61 3.10 -1.63 -24.41
N PHE A 62 2.44 -0.50 -24.64
CA PHE A 62 0.98 -0.42 -24.79
C PHE A 62 0.63 0.35 -26.08
N PRO A 63 0.38 -0.34 -27.21
CA PRO A 63 0.03 0.31 -28.47
C PRO A 63 -1.13 1.30 -28.33
N GLY A 64 -0.89 2.56 -28.70
CA GLY A 64 -1.88 3.64 -28.55
C GLY A 64 -2.05 4.19 -27.13
N GLY A 65 -1.25 3.72 -26.16
CA GLY A 65 -1.25 4.17 -24.78
C GLY A 65 -0.25 5.31 -24.49
N CYS A 66 -0.51 6.01 -23.40
CA CYS A 66 0.32 7.09 -22.87
C CYS A 66 0.72 6.82 -21.42
N SER A 67 1.96 7.11 -21.09
CA SER A 67 2.48 7.22 -19.73
C SER A 67 2.55 8.70 -19.34
N PHE A 68 1.93 9.07 -18.22
CA PHE A 68 1.94 10.41 -17.68
C PHE A 68 2.81 10.47 -16.43
N PRO A 69 3.97 11.15 -16.48
CA PRO A 69 4.87 11.22 -15.34
C PRO A 69 4.31 12.14 -14.25
N LEU A 70 4.04 11.60 -13.06
CA LEU A 70 3.68 12.36 -11.87
C LEU A 70 4.93 12.72 -11.08
N ARG A 71 4.82 13.69 -10.17
CA ARG A 71 5.86 13.92 -9.15
C ARG A 71 6.04 12.68 -8.27
N LYS A 72 7.26 12.51 -7.74
CA LYS A 72 7.66 11.43 -6.82
C LYS A 72 7.70 10.03 -7.45
N ASP A 73 8.23 9.95 -8.67
CA ASP A 73 8.60 8.68 -9.32
C ASP A 73 7.45 7.70 -9.58
N VAL A 74 6.22 8.18 -9.74
CA VAL A 74 5.07 7.39 -10.20
C VAL A 74 4.64 7.87 -11.59
N ASN A 75 4.37 6.93 -12.49
CA ASN A 75 3.72 7.19 -13.77
C ASN A 75 2.26 6.74 -13.72
N LEU A 76 1.34 7.53 -14.28
CA LEU A 76 -0.02 7.10 -14.58
C LEU A 76 -0.05 6.59 -16.02
N LEU A 77 -0.26 5.29 -16.19
CA LEU A 77 -0.41 4.62 -17.47
C LEU A 77 -1.87 4.63 -17.88
N VAL A 78 -2.13 5.05 -19.12
CA VAL A 78 -3.46 5.02 -19.74
C VAL A 78 -3.35 4.38 -21.11
N TYR A 79 -4.04 3.26 -21.34
CA TYR A 79 -3.95 2.56 -22.62
C TYR A 79 -5.25 1.84 -23.01
N PRO A 80 -5.53 1.72 -24.31
CA PRO A 80 -6.67 0.98 -24.81
C PRO A 80 -6.42 -0.53 -24.79
N VAL A 81 -7.48 -1.30 -24.54
CA VAL A 81 -7.57 -2.75 -24.66
C VAL A 81 -8.84 -3.08 -25.44
N VAL A 82 -8.75 -4.05 -26.35
CA VAL A 82 -9.88 -4.53 -27.15
C VAL A 82 -10.19 -5.96 -26.75
N ASN A 83 -11.39 -6.19 -26.21
CA ASN A 83 -11.88 -7.51 -25.83
C ASN A 83 -13.24 -7.74 -26.48
N GLU A 84 -13.38 -8.76 -27.33
CA GLU A 84 -14.68 -9.21 -27.88
C GLU A 84 -15.54 -8.03 -28.41
N ASP A 85 -14.96 -7.21 -29.28
CA ASP A 85 -15.56 -5.99 -29.86
C ASP A 85 -15.87 -4.82 -28.91
N LYS A 86 -15.48 -4.93 -27.63
CA LYS A 86 -15.53 -3.84 -26.66
C LYS A 86 -14.19 -3.12 -26.58
N HIS A 87 -14.24 -1.79 -26.64
CA HIS A 87 -13.10 -0.94 -26.37
C HIS A 87 -13.11 -0.53 -24.90
N SER A 88 -12.07 -0.92 -24.16
CA SER A 88 -11.87 -0.51 -22.77
C SER A 88 -10.57 0.28 -22.65
N ILE A 89 -10.55 1.29 -21.78
CA ILE A 89 -9.33 2.02 -21.42
C ILE A 89 -8.93 1.59 -20.01
N ILE A 90 -7.67 1.19 -19.86
CA ILE A 90 -7.09 0.84 -18.58
C ILE A 90 -6.33 2.06 -18.05
N VAL A 91 -6.58 2.42 -16.78
CA VAL A 91 -5.84 3.43 -16.03
C VAL A 91 -5.16 2.75 -14.84
N LYS A 92 -3.84 2.81 -14.78
CA LYS A 92 -3.02 2.17 -13.73
C LYS A 92 -1.84 3.04 -13.35
N GLY A 93 -1.38 3.00 -12.10
CA GLY A 93 -0.10 3.60 -11.74
C GLY A 93 1.06 2.60 -11.72
N GLU A 94 2.27 3.10 -11.98
CA GLU A 94 3.52 2.32 -11.97
C GLU A 94 4.64 3.17 -11.36
N ALA A 95 5.35 2.64 -10.35
CA ALA A 95 6.53 3.28 -9.79
C ALA A 95 7.76 3.10 -10.71
N ARG A 96 8.60 4.13 -10.80
CA ARG A 96 9.87 4.10 -11.56
C ARG A 96 11.01 3.44 -10.80
N ILE A 97 10.90 3.39 -9.48
CA ILE A 97 11.85 2.77 -8.56
C ILE A 97 11.11 1.77 -7.66
N PRO A 98 11.80 0.76 -7.11
CA PRO A 98 11.21 -0.11 -6.10
C PRO A 98 10.80 0.68 -4.86
N MET A 99 9.50 0.81 -4.63
CA MET A 99 8.92 1.51 -3.47
C MET A 99 7.53 0.98 -3.19
N GLU A 100 7.04 1.11 -1.96
CA GLU A 100 5.61 1.01 -1.68
C GLU A 100 4.96 2.38 -1.86
N TRP A 101 3.83 2.44 -2.56
CA TRP A 101 3.11 3.69 -2.75
C TRP A 101 1.61 3.46 -2.87
N SER A 102 0.84 4.44 -2.35
CA SER A 102 -0.61 4.53 -2.51
C SER A 102 -1.05 5.98 -2.56
N TYR A 103 -1.81 6.32 -3.58
CA TYR A 103 -2.42 7.62 -3.82
C TYR A 103 -3.94 7.50 -3.74
N VAL A 104 -4.53 8.23 -2.80
CA VAL A 104 -5.98 8.46 -2.80
C VAL A 104 -6.24 9.72 -3.59
N ILE A 105 -7.01 9.60 -4.66
CA ILE A 105 -7.28 10.68 -5.60
C ILE A 105 -8.77 10.90 -5.78
N GLN A 106 -9.17 12.16 -5.92
CA GLN A 106 -10.43 12.50 -6.54
C GLN A 106 -10.19 12.65 -8.04
N MET A 107 -10.94 11.94 -8.87
CA MET A 107 -10.77 11.96 -10.32
C MET A 107 -12.09 12.27 -11.02
N ARG A 108 -12.06 13.20 -11.98
CA ARG A 108 -13.12 13.42 -12.97
C ARG A 108 -12.68 12.88 -14.32
N ILE A 109 -13.54 12.09 -14.94
CA ILE A 109 -13.37 11.57 -16.28
C ILE A 109 -14.17 12.46 -17.23
N ARG A 110 -13.46 13.03 -18.21
CA ARG A 110 -14.05 13.81 -19.29
C ARG A 110 -13.92 13.09 -20.61
N THR A 111 -14.97 13.14 -21.43
CA THR A 111 -14.99 12.56 -22.77
C THR A 111 -15.31 13.60 -23.83
N GLY A 112 -14.92 13.32 -25.07
CA GLY A 112 -15.30 14.13 -26.21
C GLY A 112 -14.90 13.52 -27.55
N HIS A 113 -15.39 14.14 -28.62
CA HIS A 113 -15.12 13.76 -30.01
C HIS A 113 -13.78 14.32 -30.54
N ALA A 114 -13.21 13.77 -31.62
CA ALA A 114 -11.96 14.26 -32.23
C ALA A 114 -11.97 15.77 -32.51
N ASN A 115 -13.10 16.31 -32.95
CA ASN A 115 -13.23 17.72 -33.34
C ASN A 115 -13.80 18.62 -32.24
N SER A 116 -14.26 18.05 -31.12
CA SER A 116 -14.80 18.87 -30.04
C SER A 116 -13.68 19.61 -29.31
N ARG A 117 -13.88 20.93 -29.10
CA ARG A 117 -13.02 21.77 -28.25
C ARG A 117 -13.38 21.62 -26.76
N LEU A 118 -14.65 21.32 -26.47
CA LEU A 118 -15.18 21.15 -25.12
C LEU A 118 -15.34 19.66 -24.81
N MET A 119 -15.04 19.27 -23.58
CA MET A 119 -15.21 17.91 -23.09
C MET A 119 -16.19 17.91 -21.92
N SER A 120 -17.10 16.95 -21.91
CA SER A 120 -18.12 16.81 -20.86
C SER A 120 -17.54 15.98 -19.72
N VAL A 121 -17.82 16.37 -18.47
CA VAL A 121 -17.55 15.50 -17.30
C VAL A 121 -18.63 14.42 -17.27
N VAL A 122 -18.24 13.17 -17.43
CA VAL A 122 -19.18 12.04 -17.55
C VAL A 122 -19.16 11.12 -16.35
N ASP A 123 -18.03 11.00 -15.65
CA ASP A 123 -17.94 10.27 -14.38
C ASP A 123 -16.99 11.01 -13.44
N ALA A 124 -17.19 10.80 -12.14
CA ALA A 124 -16.33 11.33 -11.11
C ALA A 124 -16.42 10.48 -9.84
N ASP A 125 -15.28 10.12 -9.25
CA ASP A 125 -15.23 9.39 -7.99
C ASP A 125 -13.90 9.56 -7.24
N VAL A 126 -13.84 9.03 -6.02
CA VAL A 126 -12.58 8.88 -5.28
C VAL A 126 -12.02 7.49 -5.58
N PHE A 127 -10.77 7.42 -6.03
CA PHE A 127 -10.07 6.19 -6.36
C PHE A 127 -8.79 6.05 -5.56
N GLU A 128 -8.36 4.81 -5.36
CA GLU A 128 -7.05 4.49 -4.84
C GLU A 128 -6.21 3.92 -5.97
N LEU A 129 -4.99 4.44 -6.12
CA LEU A 129 -4.00 3.92 -7.04
C LEU A 129 -2.78 3.52 -6.21
N GLY A 130 -2.22 2.35 -6.46
CA GLY A 130 -1.03 1.88 -5.74
C GLY A 130 -0.43 0.67 -6.41
N ASN A 131 0.70 0.19 -5.89
CA ASN A 131 1.37 -1.03 -6.37
C ASN A 131 0.46 -2.24 -6.44
N ARG A 132 -0.45 -2.32 -5.45
CA ARG A 132 -1.25 -3.50 -5.14
C ARG A 132 -2.74 -3.25 -5.38
N GLU A 133 -3.07 -2.07 -5.92
CA GLU A 133 -4.45 -1.73 -6.26
C GLU A 133 -4.77 -2.15 -7.68
N ASP A 134 -6.03 -2.56 -7.86
CA ASP A 134 -6.56 -2.93 -9.16
C ASP A 134 -6.62 -1.72 -10.11
N PRO A 135 -6.32 -1.91 -11.41
CA PRO A 135 -6.48 -0.85 -12.38
C PRO A 135 -7.95 -0.45 -12.55
N ILE A 136 -8.18 0.83 -12.85
CA ILE A 136 -9.49 1.34 -13.23
C ILE A 136 -9.74 0.96 -14.68
N VAL A 137 -10.89 0.36 -14.96
CA VAL A 137 -11.30 -0.09 -16.29
C VAL A 137 -12.44 0.80 -16.77
N ILE A 138 -12.28 1.45 -17.92
CA ILE A 138 -13.25 2.37 -18.49
C ILE A 138 -13.74 1.80 -19.82
N ASP A 139 -14.92 1.19 -19.81
CA ASP A 139 -15.58 0.67 -20.99
C ASP A 139 -16.21 1.82 -21.81
N ILE A 140 -15.81 1.91 -23.07
CA ILE A 140 -16.30 2.90 -24.01
C ILE A 140 -17.57 2.37 -24.67
N ASN A 141 -18.73 2.82 -24.19
CA ASN A 141 -20.04 2.35 -24.67
C ASN A 141 -20.56 3.15 -25.87
N ASP A 142 -19.90 4.25 -26.24
CA ASP A 142 -20.27 5.12 -27.35
C ASP A 142 -19.13 5.17 -28.38
N PRO A 143 -19.36 4.80 -29.65
CA PRO A 143 -18.35 4.81 -30.72
C PRO A 143 -17.79 6.21 -31.05
N MET A 144 -18.45 7.28 -30.61
CA MET A 144 -18.04 8.65 -30.90
C MET A 144 -17.04 9.22 -29.88
N VAL A 145 -16.74 8.50 -28.79
CA VAL A 145 -15.73 8.90 -27.79
C VAL A 145 -14.31 8.71 -28.36
N GLU A 146 -13.57 9.77 -28.57
CA GLU A 146 -12.20 9.67 -29.12
C GLU A 146 -11.16 10.39 -28.25
N LYS A 147 -11.62 11.23 -27.33
CA LYS A 147 -10.79 11.94 -26.36
C LYS A 147 -11.21 11.55 -24.96
N LEU A 148 -10.23 11.25 -24.11
CA LEU A 148 -10.41 11.09 -22.68
C LEU A 148 -9.46 12.03 -21.96
N ARG A 149 -9.99 12.75 -20.97
CA ARG A 149 -9.21 13.61 -20.08
C ARG A 149 -9.50 13.24 -18.64
N PHE A 150 -8.44 13.07 -17.88
CA PHE A 150 -8.48 12.80 -16.44
C PHE A 150 -8.09 14.07 -15.72
N ASP A 151 -9.01 14.63 -14.93
CA ASP A 151 -8.68 15.69 -13.98
C ASP A 151 -8.55 15.07 -12.60
N VAL A 152 -7.39 15.19 -12.00
CA VAL A 152 -7.01 14.52 -10.75
C VAL A 152 -6.68 15.58 -9.69
N ARG A 153 -7.18 15.36 -8.47
CA ARG A 153 -6.77 16.10 -7.28
C ARG A 153 -6.37 15.10 -6.20
N PHE A 154 -5.16 15.26 -5.66
CA PHE A 154 -4.65 14.34 -4.65
C PHE A 154 -5.29 14.62 -3.29
N ILE A 155 -5.77 13.56 -2.64
CA ILE A 155 -6.26 13.60 -1.26
C ILE A 155 -5.15 13.16 -0.32
N ARG A 156 -4.49 12.05 -0.64
CA ARG A 156 -3.38 11.48 0.12
C ARG A 156 -2.34 10.93 -0.83
N GLN A 157 -1.07 11.12 -0.51
CA GLN A 157 0.04 10.46 -1.18
C GLN A 157 0.96 9.82 -0.14
N MET A 158 1.24 8.54 -0.35
CA MET A 158 2.26 7.79 0.39
C MET A 158 3.25 7.23 -0.63
N ASN A 159 4.55 7.46 -0.39
CA ASN A 159 5.65 6.85 -1.12
C ASN A 159 6.71 6.46 -0.10
N ASP A 160 7.10 5.18 -0.09
CA ASP A 160 8.06 4.62 0.84
C ASP A 160 9.03 3.73 0.05
N PRO A 161 10.18 4.29 -0.41
CA PRO A 161 11.19 3.54 -1.15
C PRO A 161 11.65 2.29 -0.40
N LEU A 162 11.81 1.18 -1.13
CA LEU A 162 12.36 -0.03 -0.53
C LEU A 162 13.85 0.19 -0.23
N PRO A 163 14.32 -0.09 0.99
CA PRO A 163 15.71 0.08 1.38
C PRO A 163 16.59 -0.90 0.63
N VAL A 164 17.78 -0.43 0.27
CA VAL A 164 18.81 -1.24 -0.41
C VAL A 164 19.61 -2.08 0.61
N TYR A 165 19.48 -1.77 1.91
CA TYR A 165 20.20 -2.42 3.01
C TYR A 165 21.73 -2.35 2.84
N ASP A 166 22.24 -1.16 2.56
CA ASP A 166 23.66 -0.84 2.38
C ASP A 166 24.28 -0.20 3.63
N PHE A 167 23.47 0.13 4.64
CA PHE A 167 23.91 0.75 5.89
C PHE A 167 23.54 -0.09 7.13
N GLY A 168 24.52 -0.34 7.99
CA GLY A 168 24.37 -1.13 9.21
C GLY A 168 25.69 -1.35 9.95
N ASN A 169 25.63 -1.98 11.12
CA ASN A 169 26.82 -2.38 11.88
C ASN A 169 27.18 -3.86 11.74
N VAL A 170 26.39 -4.65 11.02
CA VAL A 170 26.72 -6.04 10.64
C VAL A 170 26.31 -6.31 9.20
N GLU A 171 27.05 -7.20 8.55
CA GLU A 171 26.74 -7.68 7.19
C GLU A 171 26.19 -9.10 7.25
N LEU A 172 25.06 -9.35 6.57
CA LEU A 172 24.43 -10.66 6.51
C LEU A 172 24.70 -11.30 5.13
N CYS A 173 25.40 -12.43 5.15
CA CYS A 173 25.77 -13.19 3.95
C CYS A 173 24.81 -14.36 3.72
N PHE A 174 24.21 -14.39 2.53
CA PHE A 174 23.31 -15.46 2.07
C PHE A 174 23.97 -16.25 0.94
N LYS A 175 23.67 -17.55 0.83
CA LYS A 175 24.26 -18.45 -0.17
C LYS A 175 23.59 -18.38 -1.55
N ASP A 176 23.14 -17.19 -1.94
CA ASP A 176 22.44 -16.96 -3.22
C ASP A 176 23.28 -16.19 -4.25
N GLY A 177 24.51 -15.80 -3.88
CA GLY A 177 25.43 -15.07 -4.76
C GLY A 177 25.09 -13.59 -4.93
N LEU A 178 24.15 -13.05 -4.16
CA LEU A 178 23.80 -11.64 -4.14
C LEU A 178 24.63 -10.86 -3.09
N PRO A 179 24.75 -9.52 -3.21
CA PRO A 179 25.49 -8.70 -2.25
C PRO A 179 24.97 -8.86 -0.81
N ASN A 180 25.85 -8.76 0.20
CA ASN A 180 25.45 -8.84 1.61
C ASN A 180 24.41 -7.76 1.97
N LEU A 181 23.58 -8.06 2.97
CA LEU A 181 22.66 -7.09 3.56
C LEU A 181 23.30 -6.43 4.78
N CYS A 182 23.53 -5.12 4.74
CA CYS A 182 23.98 -4.35 5.88
C CYS A 182 22.78 -3.96 6.74
N VAL A 183 22.83 -4.31 8.03
CA VAL A 183 21.73 -4.07 8.98
C VAL A 183 22.24 -3.70 10.38
N HIS A 184 21.35 -3.18 11.22
CA HIS A 184 21.65 -2.93 12.63
C HIS A 184 21.30 -4.14 13.50
N LYS A 185 22.30 -4.77 14.13
CA LYS A 185 22.09 -5.94 14.98
C LYS A 185 21.15 -5.66 16.15
N GLU A 186 21.18 -4.45 16.71
CA GLU A 186 20.30 -4.02 17.80
C GLU A 186 18.83 -4.00 17.39
N LEU A 187 18.56 -3.70 16.11
CA LEU A 187 17.20 -3.72 15.56
C LEU A 187 16.70 -5.16 15.39
N LEU A 188 17.55 -6.07 14.92
CA LEU A 188 17.18 -7.49 14.81
C LEU A 188 16.95 -8.13 16.19
N ALA A 189 17.83 -7.84 17.15
CA ALA A 189 17.73 -8.31 18.53
C ALA A 189 16.45 -7.80 19.22
N LEU A 190 15.92 -6.64 18.81
CA LEU A 190 14.68 -6.09 19.35
C LEU A 190 13.44 -6.92 18.97
N HIS A 191 13.48 -7.58 17.81
CA HIS A 191 12.33 -8.31 17.27
C HIS A 191 12.45 -9.84 17.38
N SER A 192 13.64 -10.37 17.65
CA SER A 192 13.93 -11.81 17.69
C SER A 192 14.98 -12.17 18.74
N ASP A 193 14.60 -13.01 19.70
CA ASP A 193 15.50 -13.58 20.72
C ASP A 193 16.57 -14.47 20.08
N TYR A 194 16.22 -15.18 19.01
CA TYR A 194 17.15 -15.97 18.22
C TYR A 194 18.27 -15.10 17.64
N MET A 195 17.90 -13.96 17.03
CA MET A 195 18.89 -13.04 16.46
C MET A 195 19.66 -12.30 17.56
N ALA A 196 19.02 -12.00 18.70
CA ALA A 196 19.70 -11.41 19.85
C ALA A 196 20.83 -12.30 20.37
N GLU A 197 20.59 -13.62 20.52
CA GLU A 197 21.63 -14.55 20.97
C GLU A 197 22.69 -14.81 19.87
N LYS A 198 22.25 -14.96 18.61
CA LYS A 198 23.18 -15.18 17.47
C LYS A 198 24.15 -14.01 17.27
N LEU A 199 23.71 -12.77 17.51
CA LEU A 199 24.49 -11.55 17.26
C LEU A 199 25.16 -10.96 18.50
N LYS A 200 24.95 -11.55 19.68
CA LYS A 200 25.36 -11.03 20.99
C LYS A 200 26.84 -10.66 21.10
N ASN A 201 27.71 -11.50 20.53
CA ASN A 201 29.16 -11.36 20.60
C ASN A 201 29.77 -10.98 19.24
N VAL A 202 28.95 -10.55 18.29
CA VAL A 202 29.40 -10.16 16.96
C VAL A 202 29.89 -8.71 17.01
N GLU A 203 31.14 -8.50 16.61
CA GLU A 203 31.74 -7.17 16.52
C GLU A 203 31.17 -6.36 15.35
N ASP A 204 31.19 -5.03 15.48
CA ASP A 204 30.72 -4.15 14.42
C ASP A 204 31.60 -4.30 13.17
N GLY A 205 30.96 -4.37 11.99
CA GLY A 205 31.61 -4.63 10.70
C GLY A 205 31.83 -6.11 10.39
N SER A 206 31.39 -7.02 11.25
CA SER A 206 31.52 -8.47 11.00
C SER A 206 30.51 -8.96 9.97
N ILE A 207 30.93 -9.97 9.19
CA ILE A 207 30.07 -10.73 8.27
C ILE A 207 29.49 -11.94 9.02
N VAL A 208 28.17 -12.09 8.98
CA VAL A 208 27.42 -13.16 9.64
C VAL A 208 26.80 -14.05 8.57
N GLU A 209 27.15 -15.34 8.60
CA GLU A 209 26.54 -16.32 7.69
C GLU A 209 25.11 -16.67 8.10
N MET A 210 24.19 -16.52 7.14
CA MET A 210 22.76 -16.80 7.32
C MET A 210 22.37 -18.22 6.90
N GLY A 211 23.33 -19.03 6.45
CA GLY A 211 23.11 -20.42 6.08
C GLY A 211 22.28 -20.59 4.81
N ASN A 212 21.41 -21.60 4.79
CA ASN A 212 20.57 -21.94 3.64
C ASN A 212 19.19 -21.23 3.68
N SER A 213 19.03 -20.23 4.55
CA SER A 213 17.75 -19.53 4.68
C SER A 213 17.44 -18.73 3.42
N PRO A 214 16.19 -18.77 2.93
CA PRO A 214 15.80 -18.02 1.74
C PRO A 214 15.87 -16.51 2.00
N ARG A 215 16.78 -15.82 1.31
CA ARG A 215 16.97 -14.36 1.43
C ARG A 215 15.67 -13.57 1.23
N HIS A 216 14.84 -13.95 0.25
CA HIS A 216 13.60 -13.24 -0.04
C HIS A 216 12.62 -13.26 1.16
N CYS A 217 12.49 -14.39 1.87
CA CYS A 217 11.68 -14.45 3.09
C CYS A 217 12.23 -13.54 4.20
N PHE A 218 13.56 -13.46 4.32
CA PHE A 218 14.18 -12.57 5.29
C PHE A 218 14.02 -11.09 4.91
N LEU A 219 14.06 -10.75 3.62
CA LEU A 219 13.79 -9.39 3.15
C LEU A 219 12.38 -8.92 3.53
N GLU A 220 11.36 -9.79 3.41
CA GLU A 220 10.00 -9.47 3.87
C GLU A 220 9.97 -9.17 5.37
N VAL A 221 10.68 -9.96 6.18
CA VAL A 221 10.84 -9.70 7.62
C VAL A 221 11.52 -8.35 7.86
N LEU A 222 12.61 -8.05 7.13
CA LEU A 222 13.32 -6.78 7.26
C LEU A 222 12.45 -5.59 6.87
N HIS A 223 11.60 -5.72 5.83
CA HIS A 223 10.68 -4.65 5.45
C HIS A 223 9.75 -4.26 6.61
N GLN A 224 9.27 -5.26 7.36
CA GLN A 224 8.43 -5.03 8.55
C GLN A 224 9.23 -4.46 9.73
N ILE A 225 10.45 -4.97 9.98
CA ILE A 225 11.34 -4.47 11.05
C ILE A 225 11.75 -3.01 10.81
N TYR A 226 12.08 -2.67 9.56
CA TYR A 226 12.38 -1.29 9.14
C TYR A 226 11.10 -0.44 9.00
N ARG A 227 9.94 -1.02 9.33
CA ARG A 227 8.61 -0.39 9.34
C ARG A 227 8.15 0.21 8.02
N ILE A 228 8.62 -0.32 6.89
CA ILE A 228 8.18 0.16 5.58
C ILE A 228 6.67 0.01 5.56
N GLN A 229 5.96 0.94 4.94
CA GLN A 229 4.50 0.90 4.74
C GLN A 229 4.07 -0.26 3.82
N ARG A 230 4.90 -1.30 3.71
CA ARG A 230 4.65 -2.58 3.06
C ARG A 230 3.62 -3.36 3.87
N PRO A 231 2.44 -3.63 3.30
CA PRO A 231 1.41 -4.39 4.01
C PRO A 231 1.89 -5.81 4.34
N ILE A 232 1.45 -6.36 5.47
CA ILE A 232 1.80 -7.74 5.88
C ILE A 232 1.34 -8.82 4.89
N TRP A 233 0.34 -8.52 4.08
CA TRP A 233 -0.19 -9.43 3.05
C TRP A 233 0.56 -9.31 1.71
N ALA A 234 1.56 -8.43 1.61
CA ALA A 234 2.34 -8.18 0.39
C ALA A 234 2.96 -9.44 -0.21
N ASP A 235 3.58 -10.25 0.64
CA ASP A 235 4.01 -11.62 0.39
C ASP A 235 3.85 -12.39 1.71
N PHE A 236 2.59 -12.69 2.03
CA PHE A 236 2.22 -13.25 3.33
C PHE A 236 2.95 -14.57 3.60
N ARG A 237 3.15 -15.40 2.57
CA ARG A 237 3.82 -16.70 2.70
C ARG A 237 5.30 -16.55 3.00
N ALA A 238 6.03 -15.73 2.24
CA ALA A 238 7.44 -15.51 2.50
C ALA A 238 7.66 -14.85 3.87
N LEU A 239 6.77 -13.92 4.25
CA LEU A 239 6.82 -13.28 5.56
C LEU A 239 6.59 -14.28 6.71
N CYS A 240 5.62 -15.20 6.59
CA CYS A 240 5.40 -16.28 7.58
C CYS A 240 6.63 -17.20 7.69
N GLN A 241 7.18 -17.63 6.56
CA GLN A 241 8.35 -18.52 6.56
C GLN A 241 9.57 -17.82 7.17
N GLY A 242 9.79 -16.56 6.84
CA GLY A 242 10.86 -15.75 7.43
C GLY A 242 10.66 -15.53 8.93
N SER A 243 9.46 -15.13 9.35
CA SER A 243 9.19 -14.85 10.77
C SER A 243 9.35 -16.09 11.64
N LEU A 244 8.93 -17.27 11.16
CA LEU A 244 9.12 -18.54 11.85
C LEU A 244 10.59 -18.98 11.86
N ALA A 245 11.28 -18.93 10.72
CA ALA A 245 12.67 -19.38 10.60
C ALA A 245 13.63 -18.58 11.50
N TYR A 246 13.37 -17.28 11.66
CA TYR A 246 14.17 -16.38 12.49
C TYR A 246 13.53 -16.05 13.84
N GLN A 247 12.46 -16.75 14.23
CA GLN A 247 11.76 -16.58 15.51
C GLN A 247 11.42 -15.12 15.83
N VAL A 248 10.86 -14.42 14.83
CA VAL A 248 10.48 -13.00 14.95
C VAL A 248 9.07 -12.92 15.53
N HIS A 249 8.98 -13.15 16.85
CA HIS A 249 7.70 -13.31 17.55
C HIS A 249 6.74 -12.14 17.36
N THR A 250 7.27 -10.92 17.35
CA THR A 250 6.48 -9.69 17.17
C THR A 250 5.74 -9.65 15.84
N ILE A 251 6.38 -10.09 14.74
CA ILE A 251 5.75 -10.17 13.42
C ILE A 251 4.81 -11.38 13.34
N THR A 252 5.23 -12.53 13.90
CA THR A 252 4.40 -13.74 13.93
C THR A 252 3.06 -13.49 14.61
N GLU A 253 3.02 -12.73 15.71
CA GLU A 253 1.77 -12.36 16.38
C GLU A 253 0.86 -11.50 15.48
N VAL A 254 1.43 -10.54 14.74
CA VAL A 254 0.67 -9.72 13.77
C VAL A 254 0.11 -10.59 12.64
N LEU A 255 0.89 -11.55 12.12
CA LEU A 255 0.45 -12.49 11.08
C LEU A 255 -0.70 -13.38 11.58
N VAL A 256 -0.59 -13.89 12.81
CA VAL A 256 -1.63 -14.68 13.46
C VAL A 256 -2.92 -13.86 13.57
N GLN A 257 -2.86 -12.64 14.09
CA GLN A 257 -4.05 -11.79 14.21
C GLN A 257 -4.66 -11.45 12.86
N HIS A 258 -3.82 -11.22 11.83
CA HIS A 258 -4.30 -10.97 10.48
C HIS A 258 -5.10 -12.15 9.93
N LEU A 259 -4.55 -13.37 9.98
CA LEU A 259 -5.21 -14.58 9.48
C LEU A 259 -6.49 -14.89 10.25
N VAL A 260 -6.45 -14.77 11.58
CA VAL A 260 -7.61 -15.03 12.45
C VAL A 260 -8.77 -14.09 12.11
N ASN A 261 -8.47 -12.80 11.92
CA ASN A 261 -9.48 -11.77 11.66
C ASN A 261 -9.81 -11.60 10.17
N TYR A 262 -9.23 -12.41 9.27
CA TYR A 262 -9.46 -12.30 7.83
C TYR A 262 -10.88 -12.71 7.44
N GLU A 263 -11.77 -11.77 7.11
CA GLU A 263 -13.21 -12.05 6.96
C GLU A 263 -13.57 -12.89 5.73
N ARG A 264 -12.70 -12.96 4.71
CA ARG A 264 -13.02 -13.63 3.43
C ARG A 264 -12.89 -15.15 3.48
N PHE A 265 -12.24 -15.70 4.50
CA PHE A 265 -12.08 -17.15 4.65
C PHE A 265 -13.08 -17.72 5.65
N THR A 266 -13.61 -18.90 5.34
CA THR A 266 -14.35 -19.70 6.33
C THR A 266 -13.40 -20.18 7.42
N LEU A 267 -13.94 -20.57 8.58
CA LEU A 267 -13.13 -21.11 9.69
C LEU A 267 -12.27 -22.30 9.25
N GLU A 268 -12.83 -23.21 8.45
CA GLU A 268 -12.13 -24.36 7.87
C GLU A 268 -10.94 -23.93 7.02
N GLN A 269 -11.16 -23.02 6.07
CA GLN A 269 -10.10 -22.48 5.21
C GLN A 269 -8.98 -21.83 6.03
N LYS A 270 -9.34 -21.08 7.09
CA LYS A 270 -8.35 -20.48 7.99
C LYS A 270 -7.51 -21.54 8.72
N LEU A 271 -8.11 -22.63 9.18
CA LEU A 271 -7.40 -23.70 9.88
C LEU A 271 -6.43 -24.43 8.94
N ILE A 272 -6.88 -24.80 7.74
CA ILE A 272 -6.06 -25.48 6.73
C ILE A 272 -4.89 -24.58 6.31
N GLU A 273 -5.15 -23.30 6.06
CA GLU A 273 -4.08 -22.38 5.63
C GLU A 273 -3.11 -22.05 6.77
N ALA A 274 -3.59 -21.92 8.01
CA ALA A 274 -2.71 -21.79 9.17
C ALA A 274 -1.78 -23.01 9.33
N ALA A 275 -2.29 -24.22 9.12
CA ALA A 275 -1.49 -25.45 9.15
C ALA A 275 -0.45 -25.47 8.03
N ARG A 276 -0.84 -25.10 6.80
CA ARG A 276 0.06 -25.02 5.65
C ARG A 276 1.20 -24.02 5.86
N LEU A 277 0.91 -22.88 6.49
CA LEU A 277 1.89 -21.86 6.84
C LEU A 277 2.68 -22.16 8.12
N GLN A 278 2.36 -23.26 8.81
CA GLN A 278 2.94 -23.63 10.10
C GLN A 278 2.71 -22.58 11.21
N LEU A 279 1.64 -21.78 11.10
CA LEU A 279 1.22 -20.82 12.11
C LEU A 279 0.40 -21.52 13.22
N ILE A 280 1.09 -22.33 14.02
CA ILE A 280 0.47 -23.15 15.08
C ILE A 280 -0.36 -22.31 16.06
N ASP A 281 0.10 -21.10 16.38
CA ASP A 281 -0.60 -20.18 17.28
C ASP A 281 -1.93 -19.69 16.70
N ALA A 282 -2.02 -19.52 15.37
CA ALA A 282 -3.27 -19.19 14.71
C ALA A 282 -4.28 -20.34 14.78
N ILE A 283 -3.83 -21.59 14.62
CA ILE A 283 -4.69 -22.78 14.75
C ILE A 283 -5.29 -22.85 16.15
N GLY A 284 -4.45 -22.66 17.19
CA GLY A 284 -4.90 -22.66 18.58
C GLY A 284 -5.90 -21.53 18.87
N GLU A 285 -5.63 -20.30 18.42
CA GLU A 285 -6.54 -19.16 18.58
C GLU A 285 -7.88 -19.38 17.84
N LEU A 286 -7.85 -19.90 16.62
CA LEU A 286 -9.04 -20.22 15.82
C LEU A 286 -9.90 -21.27 16.50
N ALA A 287 -9.31 -22.39 16.95
CA ALA A 287 -10.02 -23.45 17.65
C ALA A 287 -10.61 -22.96 18.98
N PHE A 288 -9.84 -22.17 19.74
CA PHE A 288 -10.30 -21.57 20.99
C PHE A 288 -11.52 -20.66 20.79
N ARG A 289 -11.46 -19.71 19.84
CA ARG A 289 -12.59 -18.81 19.52
C ARG A 289 -13.79 -19.57 18.95
N ALA A 290 -13.54 -20.59 18.13
CA ALA A 290 -14.60 -21.40 17.54
C ALA A 290 -15.39 -22.17 18.60
N GLU A 291 -14.72 -22.70 19.63
CA GLU A 291 -15.39 -23.36 20.75
C GLU A 291 -16.20 -22.35 21.59
N GLN A 292 -15.62 -21.18 21.91
CA GLN A 292 -16.33 -20.14 22.68
C GLN A 292 -17.61 -19.66 21.99
N ASN A 293 -17.61 -19.61 20.66
CA ASN A 293 -18.74 -19.15 19.86
C ASN A 293 -19.68 -20.29 19.42
N GLY A 294 -19.41 -21.54 19.82
CA GLY A 294 -20.19 -22.73 19.43
C GLY A 294 -20.00 -23.19 17.97
N ASN A 295 -19.15 -22.50 17.20
CA ASN A 295 -18.86 -22.81 15.80
C ASN A 295 -18.06 -24.12 15.64
N TRP A 296 -17.28 -24.51 16.66
CA TRP A 296 -16.48 -25.74 16.61
C TRP A 296 -17.36 -27.00 16.49
N SER A 297 -18.37 -27.12 17.37
CA SER A 297 -19.31 -28.25 17.34
C SER A 297 -20.11 -28.31 16.04
N TYR A 298 -20.45 -27.15 15.48
CA TYR A 298 -21.10 -27.07 14.17
C TYR A 298 -20.19 -27.56 13.03
N LEU A 299 -18.91 -27.19 13.05
CA LEU A 299 -17.93 -27.59 12.05
C LEU A 299 -17.71 -29.12 12.06
N VAL A 300 -17.53 -29.71 13.25
CA VAL A 300 -17.42 -31.17 13.42
C VAL A 300 -18.71 -31.87 12.97
N GLY A 301 -19.88 -31.31 13.32
CA GLY A 301 -21.18 -31.86 12.90
C GLY A 301 -21.40 -31.84 11.38
N LYS A 302 -20.67 -31.00 10.63
CA LYS A 302 -20.63 -31.00 9.17
C LYS A 302 -19.70 -32.03 8.55
N GLY A 303 -18.97 -32.79 9.36
CA GLY A 303 -18.03 -33.82 8.90
C GLY A 303 -16.58 -33.34 8.78
N PHE A 304 -16.22 -32.18 9.34
CA PHE A 304 -14.81 -31.75 9.38
C PHE A 304 -14.02 -32.62 10.37
N ASP A 305 -13.04 -33.36 9.86
CA ASP A 305 -12.08 -34.11 10.68
C ASP A 305 -10.76 -33.34 10.79
N ALA A 306 -10.58 -32.69 11.94
CA ALA A 306 -9.38 -31.90 12.21
C ALA A 306 -8.09 -32.74 12.26
N ALA A 307 -8.16 -34.04 12.57
CA ALA A 307 -6.99 -34.91 12.61
C ALA A 307 -6.52 -35.28 11.20
N GLU A 308 -7.44 -35.52 10.28
CA GLU A 308 -7.10 -35.78 8.87
C GLU A 308 -6.67 -34.51 8.14
N GLU A 309 -7.42 -33.41 8.28
CA GLU A 309 -7.20 -32.17 7.52
C GLU A 309 -6.01 -31.35 8.00
N LEU A 310 -5.74 -31.32 9.32
CA LEU A 310 -4.64 -30.55 9.91
C LEU A 310 -3.44 -31.43 10.29
N GLY A 311 -3.63 -32.75 10.34
CA GLY A 311 -2.65 -33.70 10.83
C GLY A 311 -2.82 -34.02 12.32
N GLU A 312 -2.71 -35.31 12.63
CA GLU A 312 -2.86 -35.88 13.97
C GLU A 312 -2.03 -35.16 15.07
N PRO A 313 -0.75 -34.77 14.84
CA PRO A 313 0.01 -34.05 15.84
C PRO A 313 -0.58 -32.67 16.17
N ILE A 314 -1.02 -31.92 15.16
CA ILE A 314 -1.62 -30.58 15.35
C ILE A 314 -2.94 -30.71 16.10
N TYR A 315 -3.76 -31.71 15.74
CA TYR A 315 -5.02 -31.97 16.42
C TYR A 315 -4.83 -32.26 17.92
N HIS A 316 -3.96 -33.21 18.26
CA HIS A 316 -3.77 -33.60 19.66
C HIS A 316 -2.98 -32.59 20.49
N MET A 317 -1.98 -31.92 19.92
CA MET A 317 -1.08 -31.03 20.67
C MET A 317 -1.55 -29.57 20.73
N VAL A 318 -2.41 -29.14 19.81
CA VAL A 318 -2.78 -27.73 19.66
C VAL A 318 -4.28 -27.54 19.80
N VAL A 319 -5.05 -28.23 18.93
CA VAL A 319 -6.52 -28.05 18.84
C VAL A 319 -7.21 -28.56 20.12
N CYS A 320 -6.95 -29.80 20.51
CA CYS A 320 -7.55 -30.39 21.72
C CYS A 320 -7.28 -29.55 22.98
N PRO A 321 -6.02 -29.15 23.29
CA PRO A 321 -5.73 -28.26 24.41
C PRO A 321 -6.42 -26.88 24.32
N ALA A 322 -6.51 -26.31 23.11
CA ALA A 322 -7.20 -25.03 22.90
C ALA A 322 -8.70 -25.11 23.21
N ILE A 323 -9.38 -26.17 22.77
CA ILE A 323 -10.80 -26.42 23.06
C ILE A 323 -11.01 -26.64 24.55
N VAL A 324 -10.18 -27.48 25.19
CA VAL A 324 -10.26 -27.72 26.63
C VAL A 324 -10.11 -26.40 27.39
N LYS A 325 -9.11 -25.59 27.02
CA LYS A 325 -8.93 -24.26 27.63
C LYS A 325 -10.14 -23.36 27.42
N ALA A 326 -10.71 -23.31 26.21
CA ALA A 326 -11.88 -22.50 25.89
C ALA A 326 -13.09 -22.84 26.77
N LYS A 327 -13.32 -24.13 27.07
CA LYS A 327 -14.42 -24.61 27.93
C LYS A 327 -14.32 -24.12 29.38
N TYR A 328 -13.10 -23.89 29.87
CA TYR A 328 -12.86 -23.43 31.25
C TYR A 328 -12.62 -21.91 31.34
N SER A 329 -12.42 -21.24 30.22
CA SER A 329 -12.19 -19.79 30.14
C SER A 329 -13.50 -19.00 30.08
N ARG A 330 -13.47 -17.76 30.57
CA ARG A 330 -14.61 -16.83 30.37
C ARG A 330 -14.67 -16.38 28.91
N ILE A 331 -15.88 -16.15 28.42
CA ILE A 331 -16.11 -15.59 27.09
C ILE A 331 -15.35 -14.25 26.97
N GLY A 332 -14.57 -14.09 25.92
CA GLY A 332 -13.76 -12.90 25.66
C GLY A 332 -12.33 -12.94 26.23
N GLU A 333 -11.94 -14.00 26.94
CA GLU A 333 -10.51 -14.25 27.23
C GLU A 333 -9.75 -14.62 25.94
N THR A 334 -8.44 -14.34 25.90
CA THR A 334 -7.58 -14.70 24.76
C THR A 334 -6.94 -16.07 24.95
N TYR A 335 -6.68 -16.79 23.85
CA TYR A 335 -6.02 -18.10 23.92
C TYR A 335 -4.59 -17.98 24.45
N LYS A 336 -3.82 -16.99 24.01
CA LYS A 336 -2.49 -16.65 24.55
C LYS A 336 -2.43 -15.19 24.97
N LYS A 337 -1.56 -14.90 25.95
CA LYS A 337 -1.16 -13.51 26.23
C LYS A 337 -0.24 -13.04 25.10
N SER A 338 -0.30 -11.75 24.79
CA SER A 338 0.60 -11.14 23.80
C SER A 338 2.06 -11.43 24.16
N ALA A 339 2.85 -11.80 23.16
CA ALA A 339 4.28 -12.03 23.29
C ALA A 339 5.08 -10.73 23.14
N ILE A 340 4.41 -9.62 22.85
CA ILE A 340 5.05 -8.31 22.69
C ILE A 340 5.50 -7.80 24.08
N PRO A 341 6.80 -7.53 24.28
CA PRO A 341 7.31 -7.03 25.55
C PRO A 341 6.73 -5.65 25.89
N ASP A 342 6.51 -5.39 27.17
CA ASP A 342 6.28 -4.02 27.63
C ASP A 342 7.63 -3.33 27.85
N PHE A 343 8.01 -2.47 26.90
CA PHE A 343 9.30 -1.80 26.93
C PHE A 343 9.31 -0.64 27.92
N ASN A 344 10.34 -0.60 28.78
CA ASN A 344 10.56 0.49 29.72
C ASN A 344 11.79 1.31 29.32
N LEU A 345 11.55 2.44 28.64
CA LEU A 345 12.62 3.34 28.18
C LEU A 345 13.29 4.10 29.33
N ARG A 346 12.62 4.22 30.48
CA ARG A 346 13.16 4.96 31.64
C ARG A 346 14.18 4.12 32.39
N ASN A 347 13.84 2.86 32.63
CA ASN A 347 14.64 1.90 33.38
C ASN A 347 14.71 0.57 32.59
N PRO A 348 15.56 0.50 31.56
CA PRO A 348 15.73 -0.71 30.77
C PRO A 348 16.40 -1.81 31.60
N SER A 349 16.16 -3.07 31.23
CA SER A 349 16.92 -4.20 31.76
C SER A 349 18.40 -4.13 31.36
N PRO A 350 19.31 -4.84 32.05
CA PRO A 350 20.73 -4.84 31.69
C PRO A 350 21.03 -5.31 30.26
N ALA A 351 20.16 -6.17 29.70
CA ALA A 351 20.29 -6.62 28.31
C ALA A 351 19.91 -5.52 27.32
N GLU A 352 18.77 -4.86 27.53
CA GLU A 352 18.30 -3.74 26.72
C GLU A 352 19.27 -2.55 26.80
N HIS A 353 19.86 -2.31 27.97
CA HIS A 353 20.82 -1.24 28.20
C HIS A 353 22.09 -1.40 27.33
N ARG A 354 22.48 -2.62 26.94
CA ARG A 354 23.59 -2.85 26.00
C ARG A 354 23.22 -2.54 24.55
N LEU A 355 21.93 -2.58 24.23
CA LEU A 355 21.41 -2.34 22.87
C LEU A 355 20.89 -0.91 22.70
N ALA A 356 20.85 -0.13 23.78
CA ALA A 356 20.29 1.21 23.81
C ALA A 356 21.35 2.31 23.98
N SER A 357 21.01 3.53 23.55
CA SER A 357 21.74 4.76 23.83
C SER A 357 20.86 5.73 24.61
N PRO A 358 21.43 6.52 25.54
CA PRO A 358 20.67 7.46 26.34
C PRO A 358 20.42 8.76 25.57
N ILE A 359 19.17 9.19 25.53
CA ILE A 359 18.75 10.55 25.17
C ILE A 359 18.54 11.33 26.46
N VAL A 360 19.29 12.41 26.65
CA VAL A 360 19.28 13.21 27.89
C VAL A 360 18.43 14.46 27.73
N ILE A 361 17.41 14.60 28.58
CA ILE A 361 16.43 15.68 28.56
C ILE A 361 16.26 16.23 29.97
N GLY A 362 16.67 17.47 30.21
CA GLY A 362 16.51 18.11 31.53
C GLY A 362 17.14 17.31 32.68
N GLY A 363 18.28 16.64 32.43
CA GLY A 363 18.98 15.80 33.40
C GLY A 363 18.41 14.39 33.60
N LYS A 364 17.35 14.01 32.86
CA LYS A 364 16.80 12.65 32.85
C LYS A 364 17.15 11.93 31.55
N SER A 365 17.37 10.62 31.62
CA SER A 365 17.70 9.81 30.45
C SER A 365 16.51 8.98 29.99
N LEU A 366 16.33 8.87 28.67
CA LEU A 366 15.51 7.87 27.99
C LEU A 366 16.44 6.93 27.21
N TRP A 367 16.39 5.65 27.49
CA TRP A 367 17.22 4.64 26.83
C TRP A 367 16.49 4.07 25.63
N VAL A 368 16.98 4.41 24.43
CA VAL A 368 16.37 4.05 23.15
C VAL A 368 17.29 3.12 22.38
N ASN A 369 16.74 2.05 21.80
CA ASN A 369 17.47 1.08 20.99
C ASN A 369 18.27 1.78 19.87
N ARG A 370 19.56 1.43 19.75
CA ARG A 370 20.49 2.05 18.78
C ARG A 370 20.07 1.84 17.33
N GLY A 371 19.44 0.71 17.03
CA GLY A 371 18.86 0.41 15.72
C GLY A 371 17.72 1.36 15.37
N ILE A 372 16.80 1.62 16.31
CA ILE A 372 15.71 2.60 16.12
C ILE A 372 16.29 4.01 15.92
N LEU A 373 17.28 4.40 16.74
CA LEU A 373 17.95 5.69 16.59
C LEU A 373 18.63 5.83 15.22
N ALA A 374 19.23 4.75 14.72
CA ALA A 374 19.83 4.73 13.39
C ALA A 374 18.77 4.93 12.29
N LEU A 375 17.59 4.30 12.40
CA LEU A 375 16.47 4.52 11.48
C LEU A 375 15.95 5.96 11.50
N CYS A 376 15.94 6.60 12.68
CA CYS A 376 15.53 8.00 12.83
C CYS A 376 16.56 8.98 12.27
N GLY A 377 17.84 8.61 12.24
CA GLY A 377 18.93 9.53 12.00
C GLY A 377 19.25 10.34 13.27
N THR A 378 20.53 10.33 13.66
CA THR A 378 20.99 11.02 14.89
C THR A 378 21.85 12.25 14.60
N GLU A 379 21.94 12.68 13.34
CA GLU A 379 22.88 13.71 12.89
C GLU A 379 22.62 15.09 13.52
N ARG A 380 21.36 15.38 13.86
CA ARG A 380 20.93 16.67 14.41
C ARG A 380 20.95 16.73 15.94
N PHE A 381 21.27 15.62 16.60
CA PHE A 381 21.41 15.59 18.05
C PHE A 381 22.78 16.11 18.46
N GLY A 382 22.83 16.84 19.58
CA GLY A 382 24.08 17.07 20.29
C GLY A 382 24.63 15.75 20.81
N ARG A 383 25.96 15.60 20.88
CA ARG A 383 26.61 14.39 21.39
C ARG A 383 27.42 14.70 22.64
N GLY A 384 27.21 13.90 23.68
CA GLY A 384 28.04 13.88 24.87
C GLY A 384 29.28 13.02 24.69
N ASN A 385 30.24 13.14 25.62
CA ASN A 385 31.50 12.38 25.58
C ASN A 385 31.29 10.87 25.72
N ASN A 386 30.17 10.45 26.32
CA ASN A 386 29.83 9.05 26.57
C ASN A 386 28.83 8.48 25.55
N GLY A 387 28.61 9.17 24.42
CA GLY A 387 27.64 8.76 23.40
C GLY A 387 26.18 9.13 23.73
N GLU A 388 25.97 10.00 24.73
CA GLU A 388 24.67 10.57 25.05
C GLU A 388 24.16 11.47 23.92
N LEU A 389 22.86 11.41 23.63
CA LEU A 389 22.21 12.24 22.64
C LEU A 389 21.40 13.35 23.30
N TYR A 390 21.57 14.57 22.81
CA TYR A 390 20.86 15.75 23.31
C TYR A 390 19.94 16.28 22.20
N PRO A 391 18.62 16.24 22.39
CA PRO A 391 17.68 16.75 21.40
C PRO A 391 17.81 18.26 21.24
N LEU A 392 17.73 18.74 20.00
CA LEU A 392 17.70 20.16 19.71
C LEU A 392 16.31 20.73 20.05
N VAL A 393 16.26 21.71 20.96
CA VAL A 393 15.01 22.38 21.36
C VAL A 393 14.96 23.78 20.76
N THR A 394 14.02 24.00 19.85
CA THR A 394 13.77 25.31 19.22
C THR A 394 12.72 26.09 20.00
N GLY A 395 12.65 27.42 19.79
CA GLY A 395 11.59 28.25 20.38
C GLY A 395 10.18 27.78 20.00
N ALA A 396 9.99 27.45 18.72
CA ALA A 396 8.72 26.92 18.21
C ALA A 396 8.33 25.58 18.87
N LEU A 397 9.29 24.69 19.12
CA LEU A 397 9.03 23.45 19.84
C LEU A 397 8.62 23.73 21.28
N GLN A 398 9.30 24.64 21.97
CA GLN A 398 8.98 25.00 23.35
C GLN A 398 7.59 25.64 23.48
N GLU A 399 7.21 26.50 22.53
CA GLU A 399 5.87 27.09 22.46
C GLU A 399 4.80 26.03 22.26
N ALA A 400 5.01 25.08 21.34
CA ALA A 400 4.06 24.01 21.09
C ALA A 400 3.89 23.08 22.31
N LEU A 401 4.98 22.75 23.01
CA LEU A 401 4.94 21.98 24.25
C LEU A 401 4.15 22.71 25.34
N ASN A 402 4.38 24.01 25.50
CA ASN A 402 3.66 24.84 26.48
C ASN A 402 2.17 24.92 26.15
N LEU A 403 1.80 25.09 24.88
CA LEU A 403 0.41 25.15 24.43
C LEU A 403 -0.32 23.81 24.68
N ALA A 404 0.35 22.70 24.38
CA ALA A 404 -0.18 21.36 24.62
C ALA A 404 -0.13 20.94 26.10
N LYS A 405 0.55 21.71 26.96
CA LYS A 405 0.77 21.40 28.39
C LYS A 405 1.46 20.05 28.61
N VAL A 406 2.39 19.70 27.74
CA VAL A 406 3.17 18.45 27.80
C VAL A 406 4.66 18.74 27.89
N THR A 407 5.42 17.84 28.51
CA THR A 407 6.88 17.96 28.54
C THR A 407 7.53 17.29 27.33
N LEU A 408 8.72 17.76 26.93
CA LEU A 408 9.49 17.10 25.87
C LEU A 408 9.82 15.65 26.22
N TYR A 409 10.05 15.36 27.51
CA TYR A 409 10.35 14.01 27.99
C TYR A 409 9.19 13.04 27.71
N GLU A 410 7.95 13.43 28.05
CA GLU A 410 6.75 12.61 27.81
C GLU A 410 6.47 12.46 26.31
N ALA A 411 6.62 13.54 25.53
CA ALA A 411 6.42 13.51 24.09
C ALA A 411 7.40 12.52 23.43
N LEU A 412 8.70 12.61 23.74
CA LEU A 412 9.71 11.71 23.17
C LEU A 412 9.54 10.27 23.65
N GLU A 413 9.16 10.04 24.91
CA GLU A 413 8.82 8.70 25.38
C GLU A 413 7.66 8.10 24.57
N ALA A 414 6.58 8.87 24.33
CA ALA A 414 5.45 8.42 23.50
C ALA A 414 5.88 8.13 22.05
N LEU A 415 6.72 8.99 21.46
CA LEU A 415 7.28 8.77 20.12
C LEU A 415 8.08 7.47 20.05
N PHE A 416 9.05 7.26 20.96
CA PHE A 416 9.89 6.07 20.88
C PHE A 416 9.12 4.80 21.22
N LEU A 417 8.19 4.83 22.17
CA LEU A 417 7.31 3.68 22.41
C LEU A 417 6.41 3.34 21.21
N TYR A 418 6.01 4.33 20.42
CA TYR A 418 5.35 4.10 19.14
C TYR A 418 6.27 3.43 18.11
N LEU A 419 7.58 3.75 18.15
CA LEU A 419 8.59 3.17 17.25
C LEU A 419 8.97 1.72 17.58
N TYR A 420 8.84 1.32 18.84
CA TYR A 420 9.12 -0.04 19.30
C TYR A 420 8.05 -1.06 18.83
N PRO A 421 8.36 -2.37 18.83
CA PRO A 421 7.39 -3.41 18.56
C PRO A 421 6.14 -3.27 19.45
N GLY A 422 4.96 -3.50 18.88
CA GLY A 422 3.67 -3.30 19.56
C GLY A 422 2.97 -1.97 19.26
N GLN A 423 3.70 -0.97 18.76
CA GLN A 423 3.16 0.31 18.28
C GLN A 423 2.12 0.94 19.23
N LYS A 424 2.57 1.39 20.40
CA LYS A 424 1.67 2.11 21.33
C LYS A 424 1.10 3.35 20.64
N THR A 425 -0.19 3.62 20.85
CA THR A 425 -0.85 4.78 20.24
C THR A 425 -0.30 6.08 20.80
N ILE A 426 -0.07 7.06 19.92
CA ILE A 426 0.31 8.42 20.32
C ILE A 426 -0.97 9.21 20.56
N GLN A 427 -1.08 9.85 21.72
CA GLN A 427 -2.19 10.76 22.01
C GLN A 427 -2.05 12.04 21.18
N ILE A 428 -3.18 12.60 20.73
CA ILE A 428 -3.20 13.72 19.77
C ILE A 428 -2.47 14.97 20.28
N GLU A 429 -2.47 15.21 21.60
CA GLU A 429 -1.75 16.32 22.24
C GLU A 429 -0.23 16.31 21.98
N PHE A 430 0.37 15.13 21.80
CA PHE A 430 1.80 15.00 21.49
C PHE A 430 2.12 15.22 20.00
N VAL A 431 1.14 15.04 19.11
CA VAL A 431 1.39 14.96 17.65
C VAL A 431 2.00 16.25 17.10
N ARG A 432 1.46 17.42 17.46
CA ARG A 432 1.99 18.72 16.97
C ARG A 432 3.39 19.00 17.50
N PRO A 433 3.69 18.93 18.82
CA PRO A 433 5.08 19.06 19.29
C PRO A 433 6.03 18.06 18.61
N LEU A 434 5.60 16.81 18.42
CA LEU A 434 6.41 15.78 17.79
C LEU A 434 6.68 16.07 16.31
N ILE A 435 5.72 16.55 15.53
CA ILE A 435 5.98 16.94 14.13
C ILE A 435 7.05 18.05 14.05
N ILE A 436 7.02 19.04 14.95
CA ILE A 436 8.05 20.09 15.01
C ILE A 436 9.42 19.50 15.36
N PHE A 437 9.45 18.59 16.33
CA PHE A 437 10.66 17.86 16.71
C PHE A 437 11.23 17.06 15.54
N LEU A 438 10.40 16.26 14.86
CA LEU A 438 10.78 15.43 13.72
C LEU A 438 11.25 16.28 12.54
N HIS A 439 10.58 17.41 12.28
CA HIS A 439 11.02 18.38 11.27
C HIS A 439 12.41 18.94 11.59
N THR A 440 12.64 19.36 12.84
CA THR A 440 13.92 19.93 13.30
C THR A 440 15.08 18.93 13.18
N HIS A 441 14.80 17.65 13.42
CA HIS A 441 15.76 16.55 13.35
C HIS A 441 15.81 15.86 11.98
N GLN A 442 15.10 16.38 10.97
CA GLN A 442 15.05 15.83 9.60
C GLN A 442 14.54 14.38 9.51
N MET A 443 13.70 13.98 10.46
CA MET A 443 13.07 12.66 10.51
C MET A 443 11.84 12.60 9.60
N THR A 444 12.03 12.82 8.29
CA THR A 444 10.95 13.08 7.32
C THR A 444 9.92 11.97 7.27
N ARG A 445 10.35 10.70 7.28
CA ARG A 445 9.46 9.55 7.20
C ARG A 445 8.47 9.48 8.37
N PHE A 446 8.98 9.58 9.60
CA PHE A 446 8.12 9.57 10.79
C PHE A 446 7.25 10.84 10.88
N LYS A 447 7.74 11.97 10.36
CA LYS A 447 6.96 13.20 10.24
C LYS A 447 5.72 12.98 9.35
N GLU A 448 5.89 12.30 8.21
CA GLU A 448 4.79 11.95 7.30
C GLU A 448 3.81 10.95 7.93
N GLU A 449 4.28 10.01 8.78
CA GLU A 449 3.39 9.11 9.54
C GLU A 449 2.51 9.88 10.55
N LEU A 450 3.10 10.77 11.36
CA LEU A 450 2.35 11.57 12.33
C LEU A 450 1.45 12.62 11.67
N GLU A 451 1.84 13.12 10.50
CA GLU A 451 1.03 14.01 9.69
C GLU A 451 -0.34 13.39 9.38
N LEU A 452 -0.39 12.08 9.08
CA LEU A 452 -1.66 11.40 8.78
C LEU A 452 -2.60 11.38 9.99
N MET A 453 -2.07 11.24 11.21
CA MET A 453 -2.87 11.32 12.43
C MET A 453 -3.52 12.70 12.58
N LEU A 454 -2.75 13.76 12.33
CA LEU A 454 -3.24 15.14 12.35
C LEU A 454 -4.21 15.44 11.20
N ALA A 455 -3.97 14.87 10.02
CA ALA A 455 -4.82 15.04 8.85
C ALA A 455 -6.22 14.43 9.05
N ASP A 456 -6.37 13.48 9.96
CA ASP A 456 -7.65 12.91 10.35
C ASP A 456 -8.42 13.73 11.40
N GLU A 457 -7.76 14.66 12.12
CA GLU A 457 -8.42 15.59 13.04
C GLU A 457 -9.33 16.56 12.28
N PRO A 458 -10.66 16.58 12.52
CA PRO A 458 -11.58 17.50 11.85
C PRO A 458 -11.50 18.92 12.44
N PRO A 459 -11.43 19.98 11.60
CA PRO A 459 -11.48 21.36 12.09
C PRO A 459 -12.93 21.77 12.35
N PHE A 460 -13.21 22.26 13.55
CA PHE A 460 -14.55 22.70 13.94
C PHE A 460 -14.75 24.22 13.88
N THR A 461 -13.67 25.00 13.75
CA THR A 461 -13.72 26.46 13.68
C THR A 461 -12.90 26.99 12.51
N PRO A 462 -13.19 28.22 12.02
CA PRO A 462 -12.39 28.86 10.97
C PRO A 462 -10.92 28.99 11.36
N GLN A 463 -10.66 29.31 12.64
CA GLN A 463 -9.31 29.42 13.18
C GLN A 463 -8.58 28.08 13.13
N MET A 464 -9.21 26.97 13.55
CA MET A 464 -8.56 25.65 13.51
C MET A 464 -8.20 25.22 12.08
N LEU A 465 -9.06 25.51 11.10
CA LEU A 465 -8.78 25.21 9.69
C LEU A 465 -7.60 26.05 9.18
N LEU A 466 -7.56 27.34 9.53
CA LEU A 466 -6.46 28.23 9.19
C LEU A 466 -5.15 27.77 9.85
N ASP A 467 -5.20 27.43 11.13
CA ASP A 467 -4.06 26.94 11.89
C ASP A 467 -3.51 25.64 11.28
N HIS A 468 -4.37 24.73 10.80
CA HIS A 468 -3.92 23.53 10.06
C HIS A 468 -3.20 23.88 8.76
N LEU A 469 -3.73 24.83 7.98
CA LEU A 469 -3.10 25.26 6.72
C LEU A 469 -1.75 25.96 6.96
N MET A 470 -1.69 26.84 7.95
CA MET A 470 -0.45 27.51 8.37
C MET A 470 0.58 26.50 8.88
N TYR A 471 0.15 25.56 9.72
CA TYR A 471 1.00 24.51 10.25
C TYR A 471 1.52 23.60 9.13
N ALA A 472 0.67 23.26 8.16
CA ALA A 472 1.07 22.48 7.00
C ALA A 472 2.12 23.19 6.14
N GLU A 473 1.99 24.50 5.94
CA GLU A 473 2.97 25.30 5.18
C GLU A 473 4.30 25.41 5.93
N ASN A 474 4.26 25.72 7.23
CA ASN A 474 5.45 25.91 8.06
C ASN A 474 6.33 24.66 8.16
N TYR A 475 5.73 23.47 8.20
CA TYR A 475 6.46 22.22 8.39
C TYR A 475 6.51 21.31 7.15
N GLY A 476 5.96 21.78 6.02
CA GLY A 476 5.91 21.04 4.75
C GLY A 476 5.10 19.74 4.86
N LEU A 477 3.86 19.85 5.33
CA LEU A 477 2.92 18.73 5.53
C LEU A 477 1.90 18.72 4.39
N GLU A 478 2.26 18.06 3.29
CA GLU A 478 1.52 18.09 2.04
C GLU A 478 0.17 17.34 2.11
N ASN A 479 0.10 16.22 2.83
CA ASN A 479 -1.14 15.46 3.05
C ASN A 479 -2.11 16.23 3.97
N LEU A 480 -1.62 16.89 5.02
CA LEU A 480 -2.45 17.76 5.87
C LEU A 480 -3.03 18.92 5.05
N ARG A 481 -2.20 19.56 4.21
CA ARG A 481 -2.67 20.62 3.31
C ARG A 481 -3.75 20.12 2.36
N ARG A 482 -3.53 18.99 1.68
CA ARG A 482 -4.51 18.36 0.77
C ARG A 482 -5.82 18.02 1.48
N MET A 483 -5.74 17.48 2.70
CA MET A 483 -6.92 17.17 3.50
C MET A 483 -7.70 18.43 3.90
N CYS A 484 -7.01 19.53 4.23
CA CYS A 484 -7.66 20.82 4.50
C CYS A 484 -8.32 21.39 3.24
N LEU A 485 -7.65 21.33 2.09
CA LEU A 485 -8.21 21.76 0.80
C LEU A 485 -9.43 20.94 0.38
N LEU A 486 -9.41 19.62 0.63
CA LEU A 486 -10.57 18.75 0.41
C LEU A 486 -11.75 19.17 1.29
N ARG A 487 -11.49 19.49 2.57
CA ARG A 487 -12.51 19.96 3.52
C ARG A 487 -13.10 21.31 3.12
N VAL A 488 -12.27 22.25 2.67
CA VAL A 488 -12.73 23.55 2.13
C VAL A 488 -13.73 23.34 1.01
N GLU A 489 -13.46 22.36 0.14
CA GLU A 489 -14.31 22.04 -1.01
C GLU A 489 -15.58 21.27 -0.64
N GLY A 490 -15.53 20.46 0.41
CA GLY A 490 -16.62 19.59 0.85
C GLY A 490 -17.14 19.98 2.23
N SER A 491 -16.73 19.22 3.26
CA SER A 491 -17.38 19.21 4.58
C SER A 491 -17.32 20.52 5.38
N CYS A 492 -16.44 21.44 5.02
CA CYS A 492 -16.14 22.65 5.77
C CYS A 492 -16.38 23.93 4.95
N GLN A 493 -17.19 23.90 3.90
CA GLN A 493 -17.46 25.08 3.06
C GLN A 493 -17.88 26.32 3.87
N ALA A 494 -18.81 26.18 4.83
CA ALA A 494 -19.27 27.30 5.66
C ALA A 494 -18.15 27.85 6.58
N ILE A 495 -17.31 26.95 7.11
CA ILE A 495 -16.15 27.32 7.93
C ILE A 495 -15.10 28.05 7.08
N ALA A 496 -14.85 27.54 5.86
CA ALA A 496 -13.91 28.13 4.92
C ALA A 496 -14.34 29.52 4.46
N ALA A 497 -15.64 29.74 4.24
CA ALA A 497 -16.18 31.06 3.88
C ALA A 497 -15.90 32.12 4.96
N GLN A 498 -15.94 31.73 6.24
CA GLN A 498 -15.57 32.62 7.34
C GLN A 498 -14.05 32.80 7.44
N MET A 499 -13.29 31.72 7.23
CA MET A 499 -11.83 31.71 7.30
C MET A 499 -11.17 32.67 6.31
N VAL A 500 -11.69 32.78 5.08
CA VAL A 500 -11.13 33.66 4.02
C VAL A 500 -11.18 35.14 4.40
N ASN A 501 -12.04 35.52 5.34
CA ASN A 501 -12.17 36.90 5.84
C ASN A 501 -11.28 37.20 7.05
N LEU A 502 -10.55 36.20 7.58
CA LEU A 502 -9.62 36.42 8.70
C LEU A 502 -8.39 37.21 8.22
N PRO A 503 -7.87 38.15 9.03
CA PRO A 503 -6.68 38.91 8.67
C PRO A 503 -5.46 38.00 8.45
N GLU A 504 -5.30 36.97 9.28
CA GLU A 504 -4.19 36.03 9.19
C GLU A 504 -4.22 35.20 7.90
N PHE A 505 -5.41 34.98 7.32
CA PHE A 505 -5.53 34.34 6.01
C PHE A 505 -4.87 35.20 4.92
N GLN A 506 -4.98 36.52 4.99
CA GLN A 506 -4.40 37.44 4.00
C GLN A 506 -2.93 37.77 4.29
N GLU A 507 -2.57 37.87 5.57
CA GLU A 507 -1.25 38.35 5.99
C GLU A 507 -0.21 37.24 6.13
N VAL A 508 -0.61 36.02 6.57
CA VAL A 508 0.35 34.99 6.99
C VAL A 508 0.49 33.85 5.97
N LEU A 509 -0.61 33.37 5.38
CA LEU A 509 -0.55 32.27 4.40
C LEU A 509 0.13 32.71 3.10
N SER A 510 0.96 31.86 2.49
CA SER A 510 1.52 32.17 1.16
C SER A 510 0.44 32.39 0.10
N ALA A 511 0.78 33.22 -0.90
CA ALA A 511 -0.07 33.45 -2.07
C ALA A 511 -0.51 32.14 -2.76
N ARG A 512 0.37 31.13 -2.80
CA ARG A 512 0.08 29.80 -3.36
C ARG A 512 -1.04 29.11 -2.58
N THR A 513 -0.90 29.00 -1.26
CA THR A 513 -1.92 28.32 -0.43
C THR A 513 -3.24 29.06 -0.48
N ARG A 514 -3.24 30.40 -0.44
CA ARG A 514 -4.45 31.22 -0.60
C ARG A 514 -5.16 30.96 -1.92
N GLN A 515 -4.41 30.93 -3.03
CA GLN A 515 -4.98 30.65 -4.35
C GLN A 515 -5.60 29.26 -4.41
N MET A 516 -4.95 28.24 -3.82
CA MET A 516 -5.50 26.88 -3.76
C MET A 516 -6.79 26.85 -2.94
N VAL A 517 -6.84 27.52 -1.78
CA VAL A 517 -8.05 27.59 -0.94
C VAL A 517 -9.20 28.26 -1.70
N LEU A 518 -8.94 29.39 -2.36
CA LEU A 518 -9.94 30.11 -3.14
C LEU A 518 -10.43 29.30 -4.35
N ASP A 519 -9.52 28.61 -5.07
CA ASP A 519 -9.89 27.68 -6.14
C ASP A 519 -10.82 26.57 -5.62
N ARG A 520 -10.50 25.95 -4.47
CA ARG A 520 -11.37 24.93 -3.86
C ARG A 520 -12.70 25.50 -3.44
N HIS A 521 -12.72 26.67 -2.82
CA HIS A 521 -13.95 27.30 -2.38
C HIS A 521 -14.87 27.65 -3.57
N CYS A 522 -14.33 28.10 -4.70
CA CYS A 522 -15.13 28.64 -5.81
C CYS A 522 -15.41 27.64 -6.95
N SER A 523 -14.60 26.58 -7.11
CA SER A 523 -14.60 25.78 -8.35
C SER A 523 -15.80 24.84 -8.52
N GLY A 524 -16.54 24.52 -7.45
CA GLY A 524 -17.62 23.51 -7.50
C GLY A 524 -17.11 22.15 -8.02
N TRP A 525 -15.82 21.87 -7.82
CA TRP A 525 -15.15 20.71 -8.41
C TRP A 525 -15.34 19.43 -7.56
N ALA A 526 -15.80 19.59 -6.32
CA ALA A 526 -16.05 18.53 -5.37
C ALA A 526 -17.08 17.51 -5.89
N LEU A 527 -16.88 16.25 -5.52
CA LEU A 527 -17.92 15.23 -5.56
C LEU A 527 -19.00 15.57 -4.52
N SER A 528 -20.18 14.95 -4.62
CA SER A 528 -21.22 15.12 -3.60
C SER A 528 -20.66 14.92 -2.18
N TRP A 529 -21.15 15.75 -1.25
CA TRP A 529 -20.66 15.85 0.13
C TRP A 529 -20.47 14.50 0.82
N THR A 530 -21.35 13.53 0.58
CA THR A 530 -21.32 12.20 1.20
C THR A 530 -20.09 11.36 0.84
N LYS A 531 -19.58 11.46 -0.40
CA LYS A 531 -18.39 10.71 -0.85
C LYS A 531 -17.10 11.33 -0.36
N LEU A 532 -17.08 12.65 -0.16
CA LEU A 532 -15.92 13.37 0.38
C LEU A 532 -15.79 13.19 1.89
N TRP A 533 -16.90 13.02 2.60
CA TRP A 533 -16.90 12.86 4.05
C TRP A 533 -16.38 11.49 4.50
N SER A 534 -16.69 10.42 3.75
CA SER A 534 -16.23 9.07 4.10
C SER A 534 -14.72 8.88 3.87
N LYS A 535 -14.10 9.67 2.98
CA LYS A 535 -12.69 9.51 2.55
C LYS A 535 -12.38 8.10 2.00
N VAL A 536 -13.40 7.28 1.72
CA VAL A 536 -13.23 5.88 1.32
C VAL A 536 -13.17 5.81 -0.21
N PRO A 537 -12.07 5.30 -0.78
CA PRO A 537 -11.99 5.03 -2.21
C PRO A 537 -13.08 4.06 -2.66
N THR A 538 -13.63 4.31 -3.84
CA THR A 538 -14.60 3.41 -4.46
C THR A 538 -13.96 2.07 -4.82
N LYS A 539 -14.66 0.97 -4.54
CA LYS A 539 -14.29 -0.37 -5.02
C LYS A 539 -14.89 -0.69 -6.39
N ARG A 540 -15.75 0.18 -6.92
CA ARG A 540 -16.33 0.06 -8.26
C ARG A 540 -15.33 0.56 -9.30
N LEU A 541 -14.37 -0.28 -9.68
CA LEU A 541 -13.26 0.09 -10.58
C LEU A 541 -13.62 -0.03 -12.06
N VAL A 542 -14.71 -0.73 -12.40
CA VAL A 542 -15.22 -0.83 -13.77
C VAL A 542 -16.26 0.26 -14.02
N ARG A 543 -15.98 1.13 -14.99
CA ARG A 543 -16.79 2.29 -15.37
C ARG A 543 -17.27 2.15 -16.80
N GLY A 544 -18.53 2.47 -17.05
CA GLY A 544 -19.05 2.65 -18.41
C GLY A 544 -19.13 4.13 -18.72
N VAL A 545 -18.67 4.56 -19.90
CA VAL A 545 -18.74 5.97 -20.32
C VAL A 545 -19.26 6.12 -21.75
N THR A 546 -19.99 7.21 -21.96
CA THR A 546 -20.38 7.77 -23.27
C THR A 546 -19.88 9.22 -23.36
N ASN A 547 -20.27 9.98 -24.39
CA ASN A 547 -20.01 11.43 -24.42
C ASN A 547 -20.93 12.26 -23.51
N GLU A 548 -22.02 11.68 -23.00
CA GLU A 548 -23.03 12.39 -22.21
C GLU A 548 -23.07 11.93 -20.75
N VAL A 549 -22.91 10.62 -20.51
CA VAL A 549 -23.07 10.01 -19.20
C VAL A 549 -21.99 8.98 -18.94
N GLY A 550 -21.71 8.75 -17.67
CA GLY A 550 -20.80 7.72 -17.22
C GLY A 550 -21.11 7.33 -15.79
N GLY A 551 -20.46 6.26 -15.34
CA GLY A 551 -20.62 5.81 -13.97
C GLY A 551 -20.23 4.36 -13.75
N PRO A 552 -20.37 3.88 -12.51
CA PRO A 552 -20.12 2.49 -12.19
C PRO A 552 -21.14 1.60 -12.91
N LYS A 553 -20.70 0.48 -13.48
CA LYS A 553 -21.64 -0.53 -13.96
C LYS A 553 -22.29 -1.25 -12.76
N PRO A 554 -23.60 -1.51 -12.78
CA PRO A 554 -24.20 -2.45 -11.84
C PRO A 554 -23.55 -3.81 -12.07
N CYS A 555 -22.86 -4.33 -11.05
CA CYS A 555 -22.14 -5.59 -11.17
C CYS A 555 -22.79 -6.62 -10.26
N GLU A 556 -23.54 -7.56 -10.86
CA GLU A 556 -23.75 -8.91 -10.30
C GLU A 556 -22.42 -9.70 -10.20
N LEU A 557 -21.37 -9.15 -10.82
CA LEU A 557 -20.02 -9.69 -10.97
C LEU A 557 -18.99 -9.08 -10.00
N GLU A 558 -19.41 -8.33 -8.97
CA GLU A 558 -18.49 -7.94 -7.88
C GLU A 558 -17.96 -9.18 -7.13
N ASN A 559 -18.71 -10.28 -7.15
CA ASN A 559 -18.25 -11.58 -6.64
C ASN A 559 -17.26 -12.29 -7.58
N ALA A 560 -17.36 -12.08 -8.90
CA ALA A 560 -16.60 -12.82 -9.93
C ALA A 560 -15.26 -12.15 -10.32
N LEU A 561 -15.21 -10.81 -10.37
CA LEU A 561 -13.97 -10.06 -10.61
C LEU A 561 -13.06 -10.05 -9.38
N HIS A 562 -13.64 -10.14 -8.17
CA HIS A 562 -12.86 -10.43 -6.96
C HIS A 562 -12.38 -11.89 -6.89
N THR A 563 -13.09 -12.87 -7.47
CA THR A 563 -12.58 -14.26 -7.53
C THR A 563 -11.40 -14.43 -8.48
N PHE A 564 -11.27 -13.59 -9.52
CA PHE A 564 -10.08 -13.60 -10.37
C PHE A 564 -8.87 -12.84 -9.80
N ARG A 565 -9.06 -11.97 -8.79
CA ARG A 565 -8.03 -11.02 -8.34
C ARG A 565 -7.71 -11.00 -6.84
N CYS A 566 -8.34 -11.88 -6.05
CA CYS A 566 -7.63 -12.54 -4.93
C CYS A 566 -6.46 -13.43 -5.42
N GLY A 567 -6.11 -13.33 -6.71
CA GLY A 567 -4.86 -13.76 -7.30
C GLY A 567 -3.61 -12.97 -6.90
N GLY A 568 -3.69 -12.08 -5.90
CA GLY A 568 -2.58 -11.32 -5.32
C GLY A 568 -2.25 -11.71 -3.87
N SER A 569 -2.11 -13.02 -3.62
CA SER A 569 -1.18 -13.55 -2.61
C SER A 569 -0.22 -14.64 -3.12
N ASP A 570 -0.13 -15.12 -4.38
CA ASP A 570 -0.73 -14.84 -5.69
C ASP A 570 -1.61 -16.02 -6.17
N VAL A 571 -2.95 -16.01 -6.01
CA VAL A 571 -3.83 -17.21 -6.15
C VAL A 571 -3.45 -18.32 -5.14
N ALA A 572 -2.50 -18.04 -4.25
CA ALA A 572 -1.58 -19.00 -3.73
C ALA A 572 -1.34 -18.79 -2.24
N PHE A 573 -1.89 -19.69 -1.44
CA PHE A 573 -0.97 -20.39 -0.56
C PHE A 573 -0.18 -21.47 -1.32
N GLY A 574 -0.52 -21.76 -2.59
CA GLY A 574 0.33 -22.47 -3.55
C GLY A 574 0.19 -22.00 -5.00
N GLY A 575 1.33 -21.89 -5.69
CA GLY A 575 1.40 -21.63 -7.13
C GLY A 575 2.65 -22.26 -7.74
N ARG A 576 2.45 -23.47 -8.29
CA ARG A 576 3.29 -24.23 -9.26
C ARG A 576 4.73 -24.58 -8.86
N SER A 577 4.92 -25.86 -8.49
CA SER A 577 6.15 -26.59 -8.75
C SER A 577 6.66 -26.26 -10.15
N ALA A 578 7.93 -25.88 -10.24
CA ALA A 578 8.72 -26.21 -11.41
C ALA A 578 8.52 -27.71 -11.68
N ILE A 579 7.89 -28.03 -12.80
CA ILE A 579 7.97 -29.36 -13.37
C ILE A 579 9.47 -29.58 -13.58
N LEU A 580 10.05 -30.49 -12.79
CA LEU A 580 11.27 -31.17 -13.18
C LEU A 580 10.96 -31.80 -14.54
N GLY A 581 11.43 -31.14 -15.59
CA GLY A 581 11.47 -31.73 -16.92
C GLY A 581 12.31 -32.99 -16.81
N THR A 582 11.64 -34.13 -16.95
CA THR A 582 12.24 -35.36 -17.39
C THR A 582 12.80 -35.16 -18.81
N GLY A 583 14.03 -35.62 -19.04
CA GLY A 583 14.72 -35.61 -20.34
C GLY A 583 16.13 -35.04 -20.18
N GLN A 584 17.20 -35.81 -20.04
CA GLN A 584 17.53 -37.15 -20.54
C GLN A 584 18.25 -37.97 -19.46
#